data_AF-A0AAU2SVM8-F1
#
_entry.id   AF-A0AAU2SVM8-F1
#
_cell.length_a   1.000
_cell.length_b   1.000
_cell.length_c   1.000
_cell.angle_alpha   90.00
_cell.angle_beta   90.00
_cell.angle_gamma   90.00
#
_symmetry.space_group_name_H-M   'P 1'
#
loop_
_entity.id
_entity.type
_entity.pdbx_description
1 polymer ?
#
loop_
_entity_poly.entity_id
_entity_poly.type
_entity_poly.pdbx_seq_one_letter_code
_entity_poly.pdbx_strand_id
1 'polypeptide(L)'
;MAERARPKFDNAAVAKALGTEAFPVTDPAYGEGQHFQVRSNGTFLSLDTFPERGVSRITTKGARIELFGDMLPRVEDEGIVFLRKDSDHEHSSMALHPDGGLTFGYQVDAGPVPVGGLPQDLEDTEQIITRHEAVQAPAEQDETPVTAQGAKPPEKPRQEPSRALGAFPDVRPMIQQVQAEATPEPVKPTEGAPQKEQGAKEEAEASEAERQRVKLVGRLGRTPTVRETANGKLVGKFPLAVHLDDGTTRWHNILAFGERAAALKTRAEAGELVKGNEIEVVGYLHEREYQGKDGARPKRRRRSTQLR
;
A
#
# COMPACT_ATOMS: atom_id res chain seq x y z
N MET A 1 -24.52 25.05 9.65
CA MET A 1 -23.24 24.31 9.80
C MET A 1 -22.14 25.34 9.87
N ALA A 2 -21.34 25.37 10.93
CA ALA A 2 -20.21 26.30 11.01
C ALA A 2 -19.09 25.79 10.09
N GLU A 3 -18.71 26.60 9.11
CA GLU A 3 -17.56 26.34 8.25
C GLU A 3 -16.30 26.33 9.13
N ARG A 4 -15.69 25.17 9.33
CA ARG A 4 -14.42 25.09 10.04
C ARG A 4 -13.37 25.80 9.20
N ALA A 5 -12.77 26.86 9.75
CA ALA A 5 -11.69 27.57 9.10
C ALA A 5 -10.61 26.58 8.67
N ARG A 6 -10.24 26.61 7.38
CA ARG A 6 -9.18 25.76 6.86
C ARG A 6 -7.86 26.14 7.55
N PRO A 7 -7.07 25.17 8.04
CA PRO A 7 -5.77 25.48 8.62
C PRO A 7 -4.93 26.21 7.57
N LYS A 8 -4.35 27.36 7.95
CA LYS A 8 -3.47 28.13 7.08
C LYS A 8 -2.10 27.46 7.03
N PHE A 9 -1.54 27.32 5.85
CA PHE A 9 -0.19 26.80 5.67
C PHE A 9 0.85 27.81 6.18
N ASP A 10 1.79 27.37 7.03
CA ASP A 10 2.84 28.20 7.63
C ASP A 10 4.21 27.87 7.03
N ASN A 11 4.58 28.62 5.98
CA ASN A 11 5.85 28.44 5.28
C ASN A 11 7.06 28.61 6.21
N ALA A 12 6.99 29.56 7.15
CA ALA A 12 8.11 29.90 8.02
C ALA A 12 8.37 28.78 9.04
N ALA A 13 7.29 28.20 9.58
CA ALA A 13 7.40 27.06 10.48
C ALA A 13 8.01 25.84 9.75
N VAL A 14 7.57 25.55 8.52
CA VAL A 14 8.13 24.43 7.73
C VAL A 14 9.61 24.63 7.40
N ALA A 15 9.97 25.83 6.93
CA ALA A 15 11.35 26.21 6.65
C ALA A 15 12.24 26.03 7.88
N LYS A 16 11.81 26.52 9.04
CA LYS A 16 12.52 26.40 10.32
C LYS A 16 12.70 24.93 10.73
N ALA A 17 11.65 24.12 10.65
CA ALA A 17 11.69 22.71 11.04
C ALA A 17 12.63 21.88 10.15
N LEU A 18 12.68 22.19 8.86
CA LEU A 18 13.55 21.52 7.90
C LEU A 18 14.98 22.11 7.83
N GLY A 19 15.26 23.19 8.56
CA GLY A 19 16.56 23.88 8.50
C GLY A 19 16.89 24.44 7.10
N THR A 20 15.87 24.91 6.37
CA THR A 20 15.96 25.40 4.99
C THR A 20 15.27 26.76 4.87
N GLU A 21 15.45 27.41 3.72
CA GLU A 21 14.64 28.53 3.27
C GLU A 21 13.47 28.04 2.40
N ALA A 22 12.40 28.85 2.36
CA ALA A 22 11.27 28.64 1.46
C ALA A 22 11.47 29.48 0.20
N PHE A 23 11.38 28.85 -0.98
CA PHE A 23 11.48 29.52 -2.26
C PHE A 23 10.13 29.50 -2.97
N PRO A 24 9.63 30.62 -3.52
CA PRO A 24 8.43 30.58 -4.34
C PRO A 24 8.68 29.72 -5.59
N VAL A 25 7.70 28.90 -5.95
CA VAL A 25 7.75 28.08 -7.16
C VAL A 25 6.40 28.09 -7.85
N THR A 26 6.42 28.11 -9.19
CA THR A 26 5.20 28.01 -10.01
C THR A 26 5.26 26.70 -10.80
N ASP A 27 4.26 25.85 -10.62
CA ASP A 27 4.10 24.59 -11.36
C ASP A 27 2.99 24.74 -12.41
N PRO A 28 3.20 24.32 -13.68
CA PRO A 28 2.18 24.46 -14.72
C PRO A 28 0.84 23.76 -14.41
N ALA A 29 0.85 22.67 -13.63
CA ALA A 29 -0.34 21.92 -13.28
C ALA A 29 -0.97 22.42 -11.96
N TYR A 30 -0.15 22.85 -10.99
CA TYR A 30 -0.62 23.16 -9.64
C TYR A 30 -0.65 24.65 -9.29
N GLY A 31 -0.07 25.51 -10.12
CA GLY A 31 0.01 26.96 -9.89
C GLY A 31 1.11 27.33 -8.89
N GLU A 32 0.85 28.36 -8.09
CA GLU A 32 1.81 28.87 -7.11
C GLU A 32 1.99 27.94 -5.91
N GLY A 33 3.23 27.81 -5.46
CA GLY A 33 3.64 26.96 -4.35
C GLY A 33 4.90 27.45 -3.66
N GLN A 34 5.45 26.60 -2.81
CA GLN A 34 6.69 26.82 -2.06
C GLN A 34 7.60 25.60 -2.19
N HIS A 35 8.88 25.84 -2.44
CA HIS A 35 9.93 24.84 -2.54
C HIS A 35 10.83 24.93 -1.31
N PHE A 36 11.13 23.78 -0.72
CA PHE A 36 12.03 23.61 0.42
C PHE A 36 13.09 22.57 0.04
N GLN A 37 14.36 22.84 0.36
CA GLN A 37 15.47 21.96 -0.01
C GLN A 37 16.26 21.54 1.22
N VAL A 38 16.21 20.26 1.55
CA VAL A 38 16.93 19.66 2.68
C VAL A 38 18.19 18.99 2.17
N ARG A 39 19.34 19.42 2.70
CA ARG A 39 20.63 18.77 2.46
C ARG A 39 21.19 18.30 3.79
N SER A 40 21.16 16.99 4.01
CA SER A 40 21.72 16.38 5.21
C SER A 40 22.49 15.13 4.84
N ASN A 41 23.70 14.98 5.37
CA ASN A 41 24.53 13.77 5.24
C ASN A 41 24.70 13.25 3.79
N GLY A 42 24.74 14.16 2.80
CA GLY A 42 24.86 13.79 1.38
C GLY A 42 23.56 13.31 0.73
N THR A 43 22.45 13.30 1.47
CA THR A 43 21.09 13.07 0.96
C THR A 43 20.51 14.39 0.46
N PHE A 44 19.95 14.35 -0.75
CA PHE A 44 19.18 15.44 -1.33
C PHE A 44 17.70 15.09 -1.26
N LEU A 45 16.93 15.96 -0.63
CA LEU A 45 15.48 15.90 -0.59
C LEU A 45 14.91 17.29 -0.86
N SER A 46 13.86 17.36 -1.68
CA SER A 46 13.06 18.57 -1.83
C SER A 46 11.60 18.32 -1.54
N LEU A 47 10.94 19.32 -0.98
CA LEU A 47 9.50 19.37 -0.73
C LEU A 47 8.93 20.56 -1.48
N ASP A 48 7.99 20.31 -2.39
CA ASP A 48 7.15 21.35 -2.99
C ASP A 48 5.76 21.27 -2.38
N THR A 49 5.19 22.40 -1.94
CA THR A 49 3.81 22.47 -1.44
C THR A 49 3.00 23.46 -2.26
N PHE A 50 1.82 23.04 -2.70
CA PHE A 50 0.85 23.82 -3.47
C PHE A 50 -0.47 23.90 -2.68
N PRO A 51 -0.59 24.80 -1.68
CA PRO A 51 -1.71 24.80 -0.75
C PRO A 51 -3.08 25.00 -1.42
N GLU A 52 -3.15 25.85 -2.44
CA GLU A 52 -4.39 26.13 -3.20
C GLU A 52 -4.96 24.89 -3.92
N ARG A 53 -4.11 23.91 -4.21
CA ARG A 53 -4.50 22.64 -4.85
C ARG A 53 -4.50 21.46 -3.91
N GLY A 54 -4.01 21.62 -2.68
CA GLY A 54 -3.84 20.49 -1.76
C GLY A 54 -2.89 19.45 -2.33
N VAL A 55 -1.75 19.90 -2.86
CA VAL A 55 -0.71 18.99 -3.38
C VAL A 55 0.59 19.23 -2.65
N SER A 56 1.24 18.17 -2.20
CA SER A 56 2.62 18.21 -1.73
C SER A 56 3.44 17.16 -2.47
N ARG A 57 4.61 17.55 -2.97
CA ARG A 57 5.51 16.70 -3.74
C ARG A 57 6.83 16.58 -3.01
N ILE A 58 7.23 15.35 -2.70
CA ILE A 58 8.53 15.04 -2.12
C ILE A 58 9.38 14.38 -3.19
N THR A 59 10.55 14.96 -3.46
CA THR A 59 11.51 14.43 -4.43
C THR A 59 12.80 14.08 -3.71
N THR A 60 13.25 12.84 -3.92
CA THR A 60 14.55 12.33 -3.46
C THR A 60 15.37 11.92 -4.68
N LYS A 61 16.59 11.44 -4.48
CA LYS A 61 17.44 10.93 -5.57
C LYS A 61 16.81 9.76 -6.35
N GLY A 62 16.01 8.92 -5.69
CA GLY A 62 15.50 7.66 -6.28
C GLY A 62 13.97 7.57 -6.38
N ALA A 63 13.24 8.53 -5.80
CA ALA A 63 11.80 8.48 -5.73
C ALA A 63 11.19 9.89 -5.76
N ARG A 64 10.00 9.98 -6.35
CA ARG A 64 9.12 11.13 -6.27
C ARG A 64 7.77 10.67 -5.75
N ILE A 65 7.30 11.30 -4.69
CA ILE A 65 6.04 10.99 -4.02
C ILE A 65 5.16 12.23 -4.11
N GLU A 66 3.93 12.04 -4.56
CA GLU A 66 2.94 13.11 -4.63
C GLU A 66 1.77 12.76 -3.70
N LEU A 67 1.49 13.68 -2.79
CA LEU A 67 0.37 13.63 -1.88
C LEU A 67 -0.72 14.55 -2.41
N PHE A 68 -1.94 14.03 -2.49
CA PHE A 68 -3.11 14.77 -2.95
C PHE A 68 -4.13 14.85 -1.81
N GLY A 69 -4.80 16.00 -1.71
CA GLY A 69 -5.87 16.26 -0.75
C GLY A 69 -5.60 17.47 0.13
N ASP A 70 -6.46 17.72 1.11
CA ASP A 70 -6.34 18.78 2.10
C ASP A 70 -5.24 18.53 3.17
N MET A 71 -4.31 17.63 2.87
CA MET A 71 -3.16 17.33 3.72
C MET A 71 -2.11 18.44 3.61
N LEU A 72 -2.30 19.52 4.35
CA LEU A 72 -1.24 20.48 4.57
C LEU A 72 -0.20 19.91 5.55
N PRO A 73 1.10 20.13 5.31
CA PRO A 73 2.13 19.71 6.24
C PRO A 73 1.95 20.42 7.58
N ARG A 74 2.13 19.67 8.67
CA ARG A 74 2.19 20.21 10.03
C ARG A 74 3.60 20.07 10.55
N VAL A 75 4.03 21.05 11.33
CA VAL A 75 5.30 20.99 12.04
C VAL A 75 5.05 20.33 13.39
N GLU A 76 5.76 19.25 13.67
CA GLU A 76 5.83 18.58 14.96
C GLU A 76 7.28 18.49 15.42
N ASP A 77 7.52 18.02 16.64
CA ASP A 77 8.87 17.99 17.25
C ASP A 77 9.88 17.16 16.44
N GLU A 78 9.41 16.12 15.75
CA GLU A 78 10.24 15.24 14.92
C GLU A 78 10.39 15.71 13.45
N GLY A 79 9.68 16.76 13.04
CA GLY A 79 9.79 17.30 11.68
C GLY A 79 8.43 17.64 11.06
N ILE A 80 8.29 17.38 9.76
CA ILE A 80 7.08 17.72 8.99
C ILE A 80 6.19 16.49 8.85
N VAL A 81 5.00 16.54 9.44
CA VAL A 81 4.05 15.44 9.43
C VAL A 81 2.86 15.75 8.52
N PHE A 82 2.56 14.82 7.64
CA PHE A 82 1.35 14.77 6.83
C PHE A 82 0.43 13.73 7.45
N LEU A 83 -0.73 14.16 7.93
CA LEU A 83 -1.72 13.29 8.54
C LEU A 83 -2.96 13.21 7.65
N ARG A 84 -3.27 12.00 7.22
CA ARG A 84 -4.57 11.68 6.65
C ARG A 84 -5.39 10.93 7.68
N LYS A 85 -6.43 11.58 8.18
CA LYS A 85 -7.46 10.91 8.97
C LYS A 85 -8.60 10.55 8.04
N ASP A 86 -8.69 9.28 7.68
CA ASP A 86 -9.88 8.80 7.00
C ASP A 86 -11.01 8.59 8.03
N SER A 87 -12.27 8.65 7.58
CA SER A 87 -13.45 8.49 8.45
C SER A 87 -13.45 7.18 9.23
N ASP A 88 -12.73 6.18 8.71
CA ASP A 88 -12.77 4.79 9.15
C ASP A 88 -11.73 4.49 10.24
N HIS A 89 -11.23 5.53 10.92
CA HIS A 89 -10.20 5.45 11.96
C HIS A 89 -8.88 4.85 11.45
N GLU A 90 -8.63 4.99 10.14
CA GLU A 90 -7.33 4.71 9.53
C GLU A 90 -6.55 6.02 9.47
N HIS A 91 -5.39 6.02 10.10
CA HIS A 91 -4.48 7.16 10.15
C HIS A 91 -3.26 6.80 9.32
N SER A 92 -3.17 7.38 8.12
CA SER A 92 -1.93 7.36 7.36
C SER A 92 -1.12 8.59 7.76
N SER A 93 0.08 8.38 8.29
CA SER A 93 1.03 9.44 8.57
C SER A 93 2.24 9.31 7.66
N MET A 94 2.78 10.45 7.26
CA MET A 94 4.09 10.51 6.63
C MET A 94 4.87 11.62 7.31
N ALA A 95 6.05 11.31 7.82
CA ALA A 95 6.91 12.27 8.50
C ALA A 95 8.20 12.46 7.70
N LEU A 96 8.53 13.72 7.43
CA LEU A 96 9.79 14.14 6.84
C LEU A 96 10.67 14.75 7.94
N HIS A 97 11.80 14.10 8.18
CA HIS A 97 12.75 14.47 9.22
C HIS A 97 13.74 15.52 8.72
N PRO A 98 14.31 16.37 9.61
CA PRO A 98 15.31 17.37 9.23
C PRO A 98 16.60 16.76 8.65
N ASP A 99 16.89 15.50 8.98
CA ASP A 99 18.04 14.77 8.44
C ASP A 99 17.79 14.20 7.02
N GLY A 100 16.62 14.47 6.44
CA GLY A 100 16.19 13.96 5.13
C GLY A 100 15.58 12.55 5.18
N GLY A 101 15.44 11.96 6.36
CA GLY A 101 14.71 10.72 6.57
C GLY A 101 13.21 10.87 6.27
N LEU A 102 12.59 9.82 5.74
CA LEU A 102 11.16 9.77 5.46
C LEU A 102 10.55 8.54 6.12
N THR A 103 9.59 8.74 7.02
CA THR A 103 8.87 7.68 7.72
C THR A 103 7.42 7.62 7.24
N PHE A 104 6.92 6.40 6.99
CA PHE A 104 5.52 6.15 6.68
C PHE A 104 4.89 5.34 7.81
N GLY A 105 3.87 5.91 8.44
CA GLY A 105 3.03 5.24 9.41
C GLY A 105 1.68 4.90 8.80
N TYR A 106 1.19 3.70 9.10
CA TYR A 106 -0.20 3.33 8.87
C TYR A 106 -0.74 2.72 10.14
N GLN A 107 -1.59 3.46 10.82
CA GLN A 107 -2.29 2.99 12.00
C GLN A 107 -3.73 2.68 11.63
N VAL A 108 -4.13 1.45 11.93
CA VAL A 108 -5.53 1.05 11.94
C VAL A 108 -5.94 1.12 13.39
N ASP A 109 -6.85 2.03 13.75
CA ASP A 109 -7.48 1.96 15.06
C ASP A 109 -8.36 0.70 15.08
N ALA A 110 -7.75 -0.41 15.49
CA ALA A 110 -8.49 -1.58 15.89
C ALA A 110 -9.18 -1.20 17.20
N GLY A 111 -10.35 -0.56 17.11
CA GLY A 111 -11.19 -0.20 18.26
C GLY A 111 -11.26 -1.37 19.26
N PRO A 112 -11.53 -1.08 20.54
CA PRO A 112 -11.17 -1.91 21.69
C PRO A 112 -11.29 -3.39 21.37
N VAL A 113 -10.16 -4.10 21.41
CA VAL A 113 -10.16 -5.55 21.25
C VAL A 113 -10.92 -6.09 22.47
N PRO A 114 -12.09 -6.73 22.30
CA PRO A 114 -12.76 -7.35 23.43
C PRO A 114 -11.84 -8.45 23.94
N VAL A 115 -11.19 -8.20 25.07
CA VAL A 115 -10.41 -9.23 25.77
C VAL A 115 -11.43 -10.15 26.42
N GLY A 116 -11.66 -11.31 25.81
CA GLY A 116 -12.53 -12.33 26.39
C GLY A 116 -12.03 -12.70 27.78
N GLY A 117 -12.87 -12.51 28.80
CA GLY A 117 -12.56 -12.85 30.19
C GLY A 117 -12.51 -11.68 31.17
N LEU A 118 -12.66 -10.43 30.72
CA LEU A 118 -12.93 -9.33 31.64
C LEU A 118 -14.44 -9.29 31.97
N PRO A 119 -14.83 -9.31 33.27
CA PRO A 119 -16.23 -9.19 33.67
C PRO A 119 -16.81 -7.87 33.13
N GLN A 120 -18.01 -7.95 32.54
CA GLN A 120 -18.70 -6.79 31.95
C GLN A 120 -19.33 -5.87 33.00
N ASP A 121 -19.27 -6.27 34.26
CA ASP A 121 -19.88 -5.55 35.38
C ASP A 121 -18.87 -4.53 35.93
N LEU A 122 -18.86 -3.36 35.29
CA LEU A 122 -18.06 -2.18 35.68
C LEU A 122 -18.63 -1.42 36.89
N GLU A 123 -19.54 -2.02 37.66
CA GLU A 123 -20.06 -1.39 38.89
C GLU A 123 -19.14 -1.57 40.12
N ASP A 124 -18.12 -2.43 40.07
CA ASP A 124 -17.26 -2.73 41.23
C ASP A 124 -15.85 -2.10 41.18
N THR A 125 -15.51 -1.33 40.14
CA THR A 125 -14.12 -0.83 39.99
C THR A 125 -13.81 0.42 40.84
N GLU A 126 -14.82 1.09 41.39
CA GLU A 126 -14.59 2.22 42.32
C GLU A 126 -14.07 1.78 43.70
N GLN A 127 -14.11 0.49 44.05
CA GLN A 127 -13.64 0.02 45.36
C GLN A 127 -12.16 -0.40 45.39
N ILE A 128 -11.48 -0.51 44.24
CA ILE A 128 -10.10 -1.02 44.19
C ILE A 128 -9.06 0.13 44.31
N ILE A 129 -9.44 1.38 44.02
CA ILE A 129 -8.50 2.52 44.03
C ILE A 129 -8.28 3.10 45.45
N THR A 130 -9.03 2.65 46.46
CA THR A 130 -8.94 3.20 47.83
C THR A 130 -8.01 2.44 48.79
N ARG A 131 -7.11 1.59 48.29
CA ARG A 131 -6.01 1.02 49.11
C ARG A 131 -4.66 1.58 48.69
N HIS A 132 -4.41 2.82 49.11
CA HIS A 132 -3.06 3.36 49.23
C HIS A 132 -2.36 2.68 50.42
N GLU A 133 -1.62 1.59 50.14
CA GLU A 133 -0.59 1.09 51.05
C GLU A 133 0.77 1.58 50.56
N ALA A 134 1.49 2.23 51.45
CA ALA A 134 2.73 2.96 51.18
C ALA A 134 3.85 2.03 50.70
N VAL A 135 4.20 2.12 49.43
CA VAL A 135 5.46 1.56 48.91
C VAL A 135 6.57 2.57 49.20
N GLN A 136 7.47 2.21 50.12
CA GLN A 136 8.70 2.92 50.39
C GLN A 136 9.58 2.98 49.13
N ALA A 137 10.05 4.19 48.82
CA ALA A 137 11.03 4.43 47.78
C ALA A 137 12.38 3.77 48.12
N PRO A 138 13.00 3.00 47.21
CA PRO A 138 14.41 2.65 47.34
C PRO A 138 15.29 3.85 46.99
N ALA A 139 16.34 4.02 47.78
CA ALA A 139 17.28 5.12 47.77
C ALA A 139 18.03 5.31 46.44
N GLU A 140 18.28 6.58 46.11
CA GLU A 140 19.22 7.05 45.08
C GLU A 140 20.59 6.38 45.25
N GLN A 141 21.06 5.75 44.18
CA GLN A 141 22.47 5.40 44.02
C GLN A 141 23.11 6.42 43.06
N ASP A 142 24.12 7.12 43.59
CA ASP A 142 25.04 7.99 42.87
C ASP A 142 25.71 7.23 41.72
N GLU A 143 25.42 7.62 40.47
CA GLU A 143 26.21 7.21 39.32
C GLU A 143 27.22 8.30 38.94
N THR A 144 28.50 7.97 39.11
CA THR A 144 29.64 8.77 38.68
C THR A 144 29.75 8.85 37.14
N PRO A 145 30.23 9.98 36.58
CA PRO A 145 30.37 10.13 35.13
C PRO A 145 31.61 9.40 34.59
N VAL A 146 31.40 8.42 33.71
CA VAL A 146 32.47 7.79 32.92
C VAL A 146 32.78 8.65 31.70
N THR A 147 33.98 9.23 31.70
CA THR A 147 34.57 9.96 30.57
C THR A 147 35.03 8.97 29.50
N ALA A 148 34.40 8.97 28.32
CA ALA A 148 34.88 8.22 27.16
C ALA A 148 35.61 9.16 26.19
N GLN A 149 36.93 9.04 26.17
CA GLN A 149 37.83 9.63 25.18
C GLN A 149 37.77 8.87 23.86
N GLY A 150 38.08 9.60 22.78
CA GLY A 150 37.73 9.26 21.41
C GLY A 150 38.53 8.18 20.71
N ALA A 151 38.02 7.80 19.53
CA ALA A 151 38.77 7.14 18.48
C ALA A 151 38.30 7.69 17.12
N LYS A 152 39.25 8.26 16.39
CA LYS A 152 39.10 8.84 15.05
C LYS A 152 39.23 7.71 14.01
N PRO A 153 38.27 7.51 13.08
CA PRO A 153 38.41 6.52 12.01
C PRO A 153 39.40 6.97 10.93
N PRO A 154 40.20 6.07 10.33
CA PRO A 154 41.13 6.40 9.25
C PRO A 154 40.42 6.55 7.90
N GLU A 155 40.76 7.62 7.16
CA GLU A 155 40.38 7.83 5.76
C GLU A 155 40.98 6.76 4.84
N LYS A 156 40.14 6.14 4.02
CA LYS A 156 40.58 5.35 2.85
C LYS A 156 40.37 6.18 1.56
N PRO A 157 41.35 6.23 0.65
CA PRO A 157 41.18 6.90 -0.64
C PRO A 157 40.24 6.11 -1.56
N ARG A 158 39.26 6.81 -2.11
CA ARG A 158 38.24 6.33 -3.05
C ARG A 158 38.84 6.33 -4.47
N GLN A 159 39.12 5.15 -5.01
CA GLN A 159 39.47 4.97 -6.43
C GLN A 159 38.19 5.01 -7.28
N GLU A 160 38.18 5.87 -8.29
CA GLU A 160 37.15 5.91 -9.34
C GLU A 160 37.49 4.89 -10.45
N PRO A 161 36.54 4.04 -10.87
CA PRO A 161 36.63 3.37 -12.15
C PRO A 161 35.81 4.12 -13.21
N SER A 162 36.52 4.81 -14.08
CA SER A 162 36.08 5.18 -15.42
C SER A 162 35.68 3.92 -16.20
N ARG A 163 34.42 3.83 -16.67
CA ARG A 163 34.01 2.80 -17.62
C ARG A 163 33.14 3.39 -18.73
N ALA A 164 33.57 3.05 -19.94
CA ALA A 164 33.21 3.61 -21.22
C ALA A 164 31.78 3.29 -21.68
N LEU A 165 31.28 4.19 -22.54
CA LEU A 165 30.10 3.99 -23.38
C LEU A 165 30.30 2.80 -24.32
N GLY A 166 29.38 1.84 -24.26
CA GLY A 166 29.23 0.76 -25.24
C GLY A 166 27.84 0.81 -25.85
N ALA A 167 27.78 1.06 -27.16
CA ALA A 167 26.57 1.11 -27.97
C ALA A 167 25.97 -0.29 -28.17
N PHE A 168 24.64 -0.40 -28.06
CA PHE A 168 23.87 -1.60 -28.41
C PHE A 168 23.26 -1.44 -29.80
N PRO A 169 23.48 -2.37 -30.75
CA PRO A 169 22.69 -2.43 -31.98
C PRO A 169 21.36 -3.17 -31.76
N ASP A 170 20.33 -2.54 -32.31
CA ASP A 170 18.93 -2.95 -32.39
C ASP A 170 18.75 -4.02 -33.46
N VAL A 171 18.29 -5.23 -33.09
CA VAL A 171 17.82 -6.23 -34.05
C VAL A 171 16.63 -6.99 -33.46
N ARG A 172 15.44 -6.69 -33.96
CA ARG A 172 14.20 -7.44 -33.70
C ARG A 172 13.99 -8.48 -34.80
N PRO A 173 13.77 -9.76 -34.50
CA PRO A 173 13.20 -10.69 -35.47
C PRO A 173 11.66 -10.69 -35.40
N MET A 174 11.05 -10.71 -36.60
CA MET A 174 9.63 -10.92 -36.87
C MET A 174 9.15 -12.26 -36.29
N ILE A 175 7.97 -12.27 -35.66
CA ILE A 175 7.25 -13.52 -35.34
C ILE A 175 6.04 -13.65 -36.26
N GLN A 176 5.97 -14.86 -36.80
CA GLN A 176 5.13 -15.36 -37.86
C GLN A 176 3.78 -15.85 -37.32
N GLN A 177 2.70 -15.49 -38.00
CA GLN A 177 1.35 -16.01 -37.75
C GLN A 177 1.28 -17.50 -38.06
N VAL A 178 0.73 -18.28 -37.13
CA VAL A 178 0.29 -19.66 -37.36
C VAL A 178 -1.17 -19.84 -36.93
N GLN A 179 -1.82 -20.70 -37.70
CA GLN A 179 -3.25 -20.86 -37.94
C GLN A 179 -4.01 -21.52 -36.79
N ALA A 180 -5.33 -21.29 -36.80
CA ALA A 180 -6.31 -21.89 -35.91
C ALA A 180 -6.88 -23.20 -36.48
N GLU A 181 -6.87 -24.24 -35.65
CA GLU A 181 -7.67 -25.48 -35.67
C GLU A 181 -8.28 -25.58 -34.26
N ALA A 182 -9.41 -26.21 -33.93
CA ALA A 182 -10.46 -26.90 -34.65
C ALA A 182 -11.68 -26.97 -33.70
N THR A 183 -12.87 -27.12 -34.26
CA THR A 183 -14.16 -27.31 -33.59
C THR A 183 -14.26 -28.68 -32.91
N PRO A 184 -14.91 -28.81 -31.73
CA PRO A 184 -15.49 -30.09 -31.33
C PRO A 184 -17.03 -30.08 -31.26
N GLU A 185 -17.59 -31.22 -31.68
CA GLU A 185 -19.00 -31.61 -31.73
C GLU A 185 -19.65 -31.85 -30.34
N PRO A 186 -21.00 -31.84 -30.23
CA PRO A 186 -21.70 -32.00 -28.97
C PRO A 186 -22.04 -33.47 -28.65
N VAL A 187 -21.77 -33.89 -27.40
CA VAL A 187 -22.14 -35.21 -26.88
C VAL A 187 -23.41 -35.13 -26.02
N LYS A 188 -24.35 -36.05 -26.25
CA LYS A 188 -25.64 -36.19 -25.55
C LYS A 188 -25.48 -36.75 -24.12
N PRO A 189 -26.44 -36.46 -23.20
CA PRO A 189 -26.36 -36.87 -21.80
C PRO A 189 -26.92 -38.28 -21.55
N THR A 190 -26.30 -38.99 -20.61
CA THR A 190 -26.80 -40.26 -20.04
C THR A 190 -27.27 -40.03 -18.61
N GLU A 191 -28.46 -40.52 -18.33
CA GLU A 191 -29.23 -40.43 -17.10
C GLU A 191 -29.01 -41.68 -16.24
N GLY A 192 -28.87 -41.53 -14.91
CA GLY A 192 -28.72 -42.64 -13.97
C GLY A 192 -28.41 -42.18 -12.54
N ALA A 193 -29.46 -42.05 -11.74
CA ALA A 193 -29.52 -41.66 -10.32
C ALA A 193 -29.00 -42.75 -9.34
N PRO A 194 -29.21 -42.67 -8.01
CA PRO A 194 -29.03 -41.59 -7.02
C PRO A 194 -28.20 -42.06 -5.79
N GLN A 195 -27.69 -41.15 -4.93
CA GLN A 195 -27.76 -41.32 -3.46
C GLN A 195 -27.19 -40.13 -2.65
N LYS A 196 -28.10 -39.55 -1.85
CA LYS A 196 -27.97 -39.03 -0.47
C LYS A 196 -26.60 -38.53 -0.01
N GLU A 197 -26.48 -37.20 0.11
CA GLU A 197 -25.87 -36.47 1.24
C GLU A 197 -26.00 -34.96 0.94
N GLN A 198 -27.22 -34.44 1.09
CA GLN A 198 -27.53 -33.02 0.85
C GLN A 198 -28.11 -32.41 2.11
N GLY A 199 -27.41 -31.40 2.62
CA GLY A 199 -27.84 -30.59 3.76
C GLY A 199 -26.94 -29.37 4.01
N ALA A 200 -25.71 -29.34 3.47
CA ALA A 200 -24.80 -28.20 3.65
C ALA A 200 -24.04 -27.77 2.38
N LYS A 201 -24.37 -28.33 1.20
CA LYS A 201 -23.62 -28.08 -0.06
C LYS A 201 -24.41 -27.27 -1.10
N GLU A 202 -25.73 -27.14 -0.95
CA GLU A 202 -26.58 -26.48 -1.95
C GLU A 202 -26.56 -24.94 -1.90
N GLU A 203 -26.20 -24.30 -0.78
CA GLU A 203 -26.03 -22.85 -0.74
C GLU A 203 -24.74 -22.36 -1.43
N ALA A 204 -23.75 -23.24 -1.65
CA ALA A 204 -22.53 -22.89 -2.38
C ALA A 204 -22.73 -22.95 -3.91
N GLU A 205 -23.49 -23.94 -4.40
CA GLU A 205 -23.70 -24.18 -5.84
C GLU A 205 -24.78 -23.27 -6.46
N ALA A 206 -25.78 -22.84 -5.69
CA ALA A 206 -26.78 -21.87 -6.17
C ALA A 206 -26.22 -20.43 -6.38
N SER A 207 -25.04 -20.12 -5.83
CA SER A 207 -24.33 -18.83 -6.07
C SER A 207 -23.36 -18.86 -7.26
N GLU A 208 -23.21 -20.00 -7.96
CA GLU A 208 -22.30 -20.14 -9.10
C GLU A 208 -22.94 -19.81 -10.45
N ALA A 209 -24.27 -19.90 -10.56
CA ALA A 209 -24.97 -19.84 -11.84
C ALA A 209 -25.00 -18.45 -12.52
N GLU A 210 -24.78 -17.35 -11.79
CA GLU A 210 -24.81 -15.98 -12.36
C GLU A 210 -23.48 -15.24 -12.29
N ARG A 211 -22.35 -15.96 -12.18
CA ARG A 211 -21.04 -15.29 -12.18
C ARG A 211 -20.68 -14.87 -13.61
N GLN A 212 -20.65 -13.55 -13.84
CA GLN A 212 -20.25 -12.99 -15.11
C GLN A 212 -18.79 -13.38 -15.44
N ARG A 213 -18.62 -14.21 -16.47
CA ARG A 213 -17.31 -14.53 -17.05
C ARG A 213 -16.80 -13.29 -17.78
N VAL A 214 -15.60 -12.86 -17.45
CA VAL A 214 -14.95 -11.69 -18.02
C VAL A 214 -13.62 -12.09 -18.67
N LYS A 215 -13.32 -11.46 -19.81
CA LYS A 215 -12.03 -11.54 -20.49
C LYS A 215 -11.42 -10.14 -20.46
N LEU A 216 -10.25 -10.02 -19.84
CA LEU A 216 -9.50 -8.78 -19.69
C LEU A 216 -8.16 -8.93 -20.39
N VAL A 217 -7.77 -7.91 -21.16
CA VAL A 217 -6.43 -7.80 -21.75
C VAL A 217 -5.82 -6.52 -21.19
N GLY A 218 -4.62 -6.61 -20.62
CA GLY A 218 -4.01 -5.47 -19.97
C GLY A 218 -2.56 -5.70 -19.58
N ARG A 219 -1.95 -4.69 -18.95
CA ARG A 219 -0.54 -4.73 -18.54
C ARG A 219 -0.38 -4.99 -17.05
N LEU A 220 0.57 -5.84 -16.68
CA LEU A 220 0.91 -6.10 -15.29
C LEU A 220 1.46 -4.84 -14.62
N GLY A 221 0.78 -4.35 -13.58
CA GLY A 221 1.31 -3.23 -12.77
C GLY A 221 2.46 -3.63 -11.87
N ARG A 222 2.53 -4.92 -11.53
CA ARG A 222 3.55 -5.51 -10.67
C ARG A 222 3.75 -6.98 -11.03
N THR A 223 4.97 -7.48 -10.82
CA THR A 223 5.26 -8.92 -10.84
C THR A 223 4.30 -9.67 -9.91
N PRO A 224 3.69 -10.78 -10.34
CA PRO A 224 2.76 -11.53 -9.52
C PRO A 224 3.39 -12.06 -8.24
N THR A 225 2.64 -12.01 -7.14
CA THR A 225 3.05 -12.60 -5.87
C THR A 225 2.18 -13.81 -5.55
N VAL A 226 2.81 -14.92 -5.19
CA VAL A 226 2.12 -16.15 -4.79
C VAL A 226 2.44 -16.44 -3.34
N ARG A 227 1.41 -16.72 -2.55
CA ARG A 227 1.54 -17.10 -1.14
C ARG A 227 0.75 -18.36 -0.86
N GLU A 228 1.16 -19.10 0.15
CA GLU A 228 0.39 -20.20 0.70
C GLU A 228 -0.55 -19.70 1.80
N THR A 229 -1.73 -20.30 1.90
CA THR A 229 -2.69 -20.02 2.98
C THR A 229 -2.49 -21.02 4.12
N ALA A 230 -3.04 -20.74 5.31
CA ALA A 230 -2.98 -21.67 6.44
C ALA A 230 -3.55 -23.06 6.12
N ASN A 231 -4.43 -23.14 5.11
CA ASN A 231 -5.03 -24.39 4.64
C ASN A 231 -4.22 -25.09 3.53
N GLY A 232 -2.96 -24.68 3.30
CA GLY A 232 -2.08 -25.23 2.27
C GLY A 232 -2.44 -24.84 0.82
N LYS A 233 -3.45 -24.00 0.61
CA LYS A 233 -3.84 -23.57 -0.75
C LYS A 233 -2.98 -22.40 -1.22
N LEU A 234 -2.42 -22.52 -2.43
CA LEU A 234 -1.72 -21.41 -3.09
C LEU A 234 -2.69 -20.35 -3.60
N VAL A 235 -2.33 -19.10 -3.38
CA VAL A 235 -3.06 -17.91 -3.83
C VAL A 235 -2.09 -16.95 -4.49
N GLY A 236 -2.30 -16.70 -5.78
CA GLY A 236 -1.60 -15.69 -6.56
C GLY A 236 -2.37 -14.38 -6.61
N LYS A 237 -1.67 -13.25 -6.55
CA LYS A 237 -2.26 -11.91 -6.68
C LYS A 237 -1.39 -11.02 -7.56
N PHE A 238 -2.05 -10.24 -8.42
CA PHE A 238 -1.40 -9.16 -9.17
C PHE A 238 -2.38 -8.07 -9.63
N PRO A 239 -1.92 -6.82 -9.76
CA PRO A 239 -2.70 -5.74 -10.37
C PRO A 239 -2.55 -5.75 -11.90
N LEU A 240 -3.66 -5.55 -12.61
CA LEU A 240 -3.73 -5.47 -14.07
C LEU A 240 -4.31 -4.11 -14.49
N ALA A 241 -3.56 -3.37 -15.30
CA ALA A 241 -4.03 -2.13 -15.93
C ALA A 241 -4.70 -2.45 -17.27
N VAL A 242 -5.99 -2.16 -17.39
CA VAL A 242 -6.77 -2.31 -18.63
C VAL A 242 -7.03 -0.93 -19.19
N HIS A 243 -6.59 -0.68 -20.42
CA HIS A 243 -6.91 0.53 -21.16
C HIS A 243 -8.28 0.38 -21.81
N LEU A 244 -9.13 1.39 -21.66
CA LEU A 244 -10.45 1.45 -22.27
C LEU A 244 -10.42 2.38 -23.49
N ASP A 245 -11.41 2.21 -24.37
CA ASP A 245 -11.54 3.01 -25.59
C ASP A 245 -11.80 4.50 -25.32
N ASP A 246 -12.25 4.84 -24.10
CA ASP A 246 -12.42 6.22 -23.63
C ASP A 246 -11.10 6.91 -23.25
N GLY A 247 -9.96 6.24 -23.43
CA GLY A 247 -8.63 6.73 -23.08
C GLY A 247 -8.30 6.63 -21.59
N THR A 248 -9.22 6.11 -20.76
CA THR A 248 -8.98 5.92 -19.33
C THR A 248 -8.35 4.54 -19.05
N THR A 249 -7.69 4.43 -17.90
CA THR A 249 -7.09 3.18 -17.45
C THR A 249 -7.79 2.68 -16.19
N ARG A 250 -8.29 1.45 -16.22
CA ARG A 250 -8.89 0.79 -15.05
C ARG A 250 -7.93 -0.23 -14.47
N TRP A 251 -7.78 -0.19 -13.15
CA TRP A 251 -6.95 -1.12 -12.40
C TRP A 251 -7.79 -2.25 -11.81
N HIS A 252 -7.46 -3.48 -12.16
CA HIS A 252 -8.12 -4.69 -11.68
C HIS A 252 -7.20 -5.47 -10.74
N ASN A 253 -7.75 -5.96 -9.62
CA ASN A 253 -7.04 -6.89 -8.75
C ASN A 253 -7.37 -8.32 -9.16
N ILE A 254 -6.38 -9.04 -9.69
CA ILE A 254 -6.54 -10.43 -10.13
C ILE A 254 -6.10 -11.38 -9.03
N LEU A 255 -6.91 -12.41 -8.78
CA LEU A 255 -6.64 -13.49 -7.85
C LEU A 255 -6.64 -14.84 -8.58
N ALA A 256 -5.58 -15.61 -8.40
CA ALA A 256 -5.47 -16.99 -8.88
C ALA A 256 -5.42 -17.94 -7.69
N PHE A 257 -6.02 -19.12 -7.80
CA PHE A 257 -6.04 -20.13 -6.76
C PHE A 257 -5.53 -21.47 -7.28
N GLY A 258 -4.99 -22.31 -6.39
CA GLY A 258 -4.64 -23.70 -6.71
C GLY A 258 -3.63 -23.82 -7.84
N GLU A 259 -3.93 -24.66 -8.84
CA GLU A 259 -3.05 -24.94 -9.99
C GLU A 259 -2.70 -23.68 -10.79
N ARG A 260 -3.65 -22.75 -10.96
CA ARG A 260 -3.40 -21.47 -11.64
C ARG A 260 -2.40 -20.62 -10.86
N ALA A 261 -2.46 -20.63 -9.53
CA ALA A 261 -1.49 -19.95 -8.70
C ALA A 261 -0.10 -20.62 -8.76
N ALA A 262 -0.05 -21.94 -8.85
CA ALA A 262 1.20 -22.68 -9.06
C ALA A 262 1.84 -22.35 -10.42
N ALA A 263 1.06 -22.38 -11.50
CA ALA A 263 1.52 -21.99 -12.84
C ALA A 263 2.00 -20.53 -12.88
N LEU A 264 1.28 -19.64 -12.19
CA LEU A 264 1.67 -18.23 -12.05
C LEU A 264 3.03 -18.09 -11.35
N LYS A 265 3.28 -18.88 -10.30
CA LYS A 265 4.56 -18.92 -9.58
C LYS A 265 5.69 -19.36 -10.53
N THR A 266 5.53 -20.49 -11.22
CA THR A 266 6.54 -21.01 -12.14
C THR A 266 6.87 -20.01 -13.25
N ARG A 267 5.87 -19.37 -13.86
CA ARG A 267 6.09 -18.36 -14.92
C ARG A 267 6.72 -17.07 -14.41
N ALA A 268 6.36 -16.64 -13.20
CA ALA A 268 6.99 -15.48 -12.57
C ALA A 268 8.47 -15.75 -12.25
N GLU A 269 8.80 -16.95 -11.76
CA GLU A 269 10.18 -17.39 -11.50
C GLU A 269 10.99 -17.55 -12.79
N ALA A 270 10.36 -18.02 -13.87
CA ALA A 270 10.97 -18.08 -15.20
C ALA A 270 11.19 -16.71 -15.87
N GLY A 271 10.68 -15.62 -15.28
CA GLY A 271 10.81 -14.26 -15.82
C GLY A 271 9.84 -13.94 -16.97
N GLU A 272 8.87 -14.81 -17.26
CA GLU A 272 7.86 -14.58 -18.30
C GLU A 272 6.81 -13.56 -17.87
N LEU A 273 6.60 -13.40 -16.56
CA LEU A 273 5.61 -12.49 -15.98
C LEU A 273 6.28 -11.37 -15.19
N VAL A 274 6.77 -10.35 -15.90
CA VAL A 274 7.34 -9.14 -15.29
C VAL A 274 6.38 -7.94 -15.38
N LYS A 275 6.61 -6.93 -14.54
CA LYS A 275 5.88 -5.66 -14.61
C LYS A 275 5.96 -5.08 -16.04
N GLY A 276 4.82 -4.63 -16.55
CA GLY A 276 4.68 -4.02 -17.87
C GLY A 276 4.28 -4.99 -18.98
N ASN A 277 4.41 -6.30 -18.76
CA ASN A 277 4.00 -7.32 -19.72
C ASN A 277 2.48 -7.27 -19.94
N GLU A 278 2.08 -7.39 -21.20
CA GLU A 278 0.69 -7.54 -21.59
C GLU A 278 0.26 -9.00 -21.41
N ILE A 279 -0.88 -9.20 -20.76
CA ILE A 279 -1.44 -10.52 -20.50
C ILE A 279 -2.95 -10.53 -20.72
N GLU A 280 -3.46 -11.67 -21.17
CA GLU A 280 -4.89 -11.97 -21.19
C GLU A 280 -5.27 -12.74 -19.92
N VAL A 281 -6.37 -12.31 -19.29
CA VAL A 281 -6.92 -12.90 -18.07
C VAL A 281 -8.38 -13.24 -18.34
N VAL A 282 -8.72 -14.52 -18.24
CA VAL A 282 -10.11 -15.00 -18.37
C VAL A 282 -10.54 -15.56 -17.03
N GLY A 283 -11.59 -14.99 -16.44
CA GLY A 283 -12.05 -15.38 -15.12
C GLY A 283 -13.46 -14.91 -14.82
N TYR A 284 -13.79 -14.84 -13.54
CA TYR A 284 -15.10 -14.41 -13.06
C TYR A 284 -14.94 -13.13 -12.24
N LEU A 285 -15.91 -12.22 -12.35
CA LEU A 285 -15.95 -11.04 -11.50
C LEU A 285 -16.45 -11.44 -10.11
N HIS A 286 -15.61 -11.21 -9.10
CA HIS A 286 -15.92 -11.42 -7.70
C HIS A 286 -15.95 -10.09 -6.97
N GLU A 287 -17.07 -9.81 -6.34
CA GLU A 287 -17.22 -8.64 -5.50
C GLU A 287 -17.32 -9.12 -4.07
N ARG A 288 -16.33 -8.72 -3.26
CA ARG A 288 -16.42 -8.92 -1.82
C ARG A 288 -16.85 -7.62 -1.20
N GLU A 289 -17.97 -7.73 -0.51
CA GLU A 289 -18.44 -6.75 0.43
C GLU A 289 -17.90 -7.15 1.80
N TYR A 290 -17.24 -6.21 2.47
CA TYR A 290 -16.75 -6.41 3.81
C TYR A 290 -17.65 -5.61 4.74
N GLN A 291 -18.19 -6.26 5.76
CA GLN A 291 -18.81 -5.54 6.87
C GLN A 291 -17.68 -4.90 7.68
N GLY A 292 -17.74 -3.58 7.84
CA GLY A 292 -16.94 -2.90 8.84
C GLY A 292 -17.32 -3.43 10.22
N LYS A 293 -16.37 -3.42 11.15
CA LYS A 293 -16.55 -3.93 12.53
C LYS A 293 -17.65 -3.18 13.32
N ASP A 294 -18.23 -2.12 12.74
CA ASP A 294 -19.15 -1.19 13.39
C ASP A 294 -20.64 -1.53 13.21
N GLY A 295 -21.00 -2.67 12.58
CA GLY A 295 -22.38 -3.12 12.39
C GLY A 295 -23.27 -2.21 11.52
N ALA A 296 -22.83 -1.01 11.19
CA ALA A 296 -23.54 -0.04 10.37
C ALA A 296 -23.11 -0.12 8.91
N ARG A 297 -24.01 -0.71 8.10
CA ARG A 297 -24.05 -0.79 6.62
C ARG A 297 -22.75 -1.18 5.91
N PRO A 298 -22.78 -2.21 5.05
CA PRO A 298 -21.59 -2.55 4.30
C PRO A 298 -21.25 -1.43 3.30
N LYS A 299 -20.02 -0.91 3.33
CA LYS A 299 -19.65 0.28 2.55
C LYS A 299 -18.34 0.16 1.79
N ARG A 300 -17.91 -1.06 1.46
CA ARG A 300 -16.82 -1.22 0.49
C ARG A 300 -16.95 -2.49 -0.34
N ARG A 301 -17.45 -2.31 -1.57
CA ARG A 301 -17.45 -3.31 -2.63
C ARG A 301 -16.08 -3.33 -3.28
N ARG A 302 -15.22 -4.27 -2.90
CA ARG A 302 -13.96 -4.50 -3.64
C ARG A 302 -14.26 -5.42 -4.83
N ARG A 303 -13.99 -4.92 -6.03
CA ARG A 303 -14.02 -5.73 -7.25
C ARG A 303 -12.69 -6.45 -7.41
N SER A 304 -12.76 -7.76 -7.54
CA SER A 304 -11.63 -8.62 -7.86
C SER A 304 -12.03 -9.55 -8.99
N THR A 305 -11.08 -9.93 -9.84
CA THR A 305 -11.33 -10.94 -10.87
C THR A 305 -10.64 -12.22 -10.42
N GLN A 306 -11.39 -13.30 -10.29
CA GLN A 306 -10.86 -14.60 -9.91
C GLN A 306 -10.64 -15.45 -11.15
N LEU A 307 -9.44 -15.99 -11.27
CA LEU A 307 -9.11 -17.03 -12.24
C LEU A 307 -9.59 -18.37 -11.68
N ARG A 308 -10.40 -19.09 -12.47
CA ARG A 308 -10.66 -20.53 -12.26
C ARG A 308 -9.71 -21.33 -13.15
#